data_AF-A0A0M8YU78-F1
#
_entry.id   AF-A0A0M8YU78-F1
#
_cell.length_a   1.000
_cell.length_b   1.000
_cell.length_c   1.000
_cell.angle_alpha   90.00
_cell.angle_beta   90.00
_cell.angle_gamma   90.00
#
_symmetry.space_group_name_H-M   'P 1'
#
loop_
_entity.id
_entity.type
_entity.pdbx_description
1 polymer ?
#
loop_
_entity_poly.entity_id
_entity_poly.type
_entity_poly.pdbx_seq_one_letter_code
_entity_poly.pdbx_strand_id
1 'polypeptide(L)'
;MLAAAAAAGLTGALLTFGAAPPADAAVPDTIALRITNDSARGDAVHIYTLGTSLTTGQQGWADANGTFHPWPAGGNPPTPAPDASIPGPAAGQTKTIRIPKLSGRIYFSYGQKLDFRLTTGGLVQPAVQNPSDPNRDILFNWSEYTLNNDGLWLNSTQVDMFSAPYTVGVQRADGSVTSAGQLKPGGYRGVFDALRAQPGWGGLVQTRSDGTVLRALAPLYGVETGALPASVMDDYVNRVWQKYATSTLTVTPFGDRPDTKYFGRVSGDVMNFTDSSGAVVTSFHKPDASSVFGCHRLLDAPNDQVRGPISRTLCAGFNRSTLLSNANQPDASADGFYRDSVTNHYARVVHDRMADGKAYAFAFDDVGHHESLVHDGNPAEARLTLAPLD
;
A
#
# COMPACT_ATOMS: atom_id res chain seq x y z
N MET A 1 -87.34 -32.08 -9.20
CA MET A 1 -87.11 -30.78 -9.87
C MET A 1 -85.62 -30.64 -10.15
N LEU A 2 -85.31 -30.06 -11.30
CA LEU A 2 -84.07 -30.17 -12.07
C LEU A 2 -82.79 -29.68 -11.38
N ALA A 3 -81.69 -30.30 -11.80
CA ALA A 3 -80.31 -29.85 -11.66
C ALA A 3 -80.04 -28.51 -12.36
N ALA A 4 -79.06 -27.76 -11.86
CA ALA A 4 -78.29 -26.81 -12.66
C ALA A 4 -76.85 -26.78 -12.14
N ALA A 5 -75.92 -27.12 -13.02
CA ALA A 5 -74.49 -26.98 -12.84
C ALA A 5 -74.07 -25.52 -13.09
N ALA A 6 -73.08 -25.03 -12.36
CA ALA A 6 -72.28 -23.89 -12.75
C ALA A 6 -70.84 -24.09 -12.25
N ALA A 7 -69.92 -24.22 -13.20
CA ALA A 7 -68.48 -24.28 -13.00
C ALA A 7 -67.92 -22.87 -12.77
N ALA A 8 -67.02 -22.72 -11.81
CA ALA A 8 -66.16 -21.55 -11.68
C ALA A 8 -64.75 -22.04 -11.34
N GLY A 9 -63.81 -21.82 -12.27
CA GLY A 9 -62.42 -22.26 -12.15
C GLY A 9 -61.66 -21.46 -11.10
N LEU A 10 -60.91 -22.15 -10.25
CA LEU A 10 -59.84 -21.56 -9.46
C LEU A 10 -58.54 -21.64 -10.27
N THR A 11 -58.10 -20.50 -10.77
CA THR A 11 -56.71 -20.29 -11.23
C THR A 11 -55.78 -20.33 -10.02
N GLY A 12 -54.94 -21.36 -9.94
CA GLY A 12 -53.88 -21.45 -8.94
C GLY A 12 -52.83 -20.38 -9.17
N ALA A 13 -52.67 -19.47 -8.22
CA ALA A 13 -51.50 -18.59 -8.15
C ALA A 13 -50.30 -19.45 -7.72
N LEU A 14 -49.38 -19.74 -8.66
CA LEU A 14 -48.06 -20.24 -8.31
C LEU A 14 -47.35 -19.12 -7.53
N LEU A 15 -47.17 -19.33 -6.23
CA LEU A 15 -46.20 -18.60 -5.43
C LEU A 15 -44.81 -19.01 -5.94
N THR A 16 -44.22 -18.19 -6.81
CA THR A 16 -42.80 -18.29 -7.13
C THR A 16 -42.04 -17.90 -5.87
N PHE A 17 -41.59 -18.90 -5.10
CA PHE A 17 -40.58 -18.70 -4.09
C PHE A 17 -39.35 -18.11 -4.79
N GLY A 18 -39.11 -16.82 -4.55
CA GLY A 18 -37.88 -16.17 -4.99
C GLY A 18 -36.69 -16.98 -4.46
N ALA A 19 -35.76 -17.31 -5.36
CA ALA A 19 -34.51 -17.92 -4.97
C ALA A 19 -33.89 -17.06 -3.85
N ALA A 20 -33.51 -17.70 -2.75
CA ALA A 20 -32.67 -17.04 -1.75
C ALA A 20 -31.46 -16.40 -2.47
N PRO A 21 -30.98 -15.22 -2.04
CA PRO A 21 -29.71 -14.72 -2.55
C PRO A 21 -28.66 -15.83 -2.39
N PRO A 22 -27.79 -16.04 -3.39
CA PRO A 22 -26.75 -17.05 -3.26
C PRO A 22 -25.99 -16.77 -1.96
N ALA A 23 -25.87 -17.79 -1.11
CA ALA A 23 -24.97 -17.72 0.03
C ALA A 23 -23.58 -17.33 -0.52
N ASP A 24 -22.94 -16.32 0.08
CA ASP A 24 -21.57 -15.97 -0.27
C ASP A 24 -20.71 -17.23 -0.22
N ALA A 25 -20.16 -17.61 -1.37
CA ALA A 25 -19.28 -18.77 -1.44
C ALA A 25 -18.06 -18.47 -0.57
N ALA A 26 -17.74 -19.38 0.35
CA ALA A 26 -16.58 -19.23 1.22
C ALA A 26 -15.31 -19.04 0.39
N VAL A 27 -14.47 -18.07 0.76
CA VAL A 27 -13.19 -17.84 0.09
C VAL A 27 -12.36 -19.13 0.14
N PRO A 28 -11.94 -19.67 -1.03
CA PRO A 28 -11.24 -20.95 -1.09
C PRO A 28 -9.86 -20.87 -0.42
N ASP A 29 -9.29 -22.01 -0.04
CA ASP A 29 -8.00 -22.08 0.64
C ASP A 29 -6.84 -21.53 -0.20
N THR A 30 -7.00 -21.56 -1.52
CA THR A 30 -6.13 -20.87 -2.47
C THR A 30 -6.97 -20.16 -3.54
N ILE A 31 -6.46 -19.09 -4.14
CA ILE A 31 -6.96 -18.51 -5.40
C ILE A 31 -5.87 -18.47 -6.46
N ALA A 32 -6.25 -18.27 -7.71
CA ALA A 32 -5.30 -18.20 -8.82
C ALA A 32 -4.64 -16.83 -8.80
N LEU A 33 -3.32 -16.77 -8.99
CA LEU A 33 -2.59 -15.55 -9.30
C LEU A 33 -2.08 -15.66 -10.74
N ARG A 34 -2.68 -14.87 -11.64
CA ARG A 34 -2.27 -14.75 -13.03
C ARG A 34 -1.16 -13.70 -13.14
N ILE A 35 0.06 -14.16 -13.42
CA ILE A 35 1.25 -13.33 -13.60
C ILE A 35 1.49 -13.14 -15.09
N THR A 36 1.50 -11.90 -15.57
CA THR A 36 1.78 -11.56 -16.99
C THR A 36 3.07 -10.76 -17.07
N ASN A 37 3.98 -11.14 -17.97
CA ASN A 37 5.23 -10.42 -18.17
C ASN A 37 5.17 -9.54 -19.44
N ASP A 38 4.74 -8.29 -19.26
CA ASP A 38 4.70 -7.27 -20.30
C ASP A 38 5.92 -6.33 -20.23
N SER A 39 6.95 -6.69 -19.45
CA SER A 39 8.12 -5.83 -19.22
C SER A 39 8.97 -5.57 -20.46
N ALA A 40 8.76 -6.35 -21.53
CA ALA A 40 9.60 -6.42 -22.73
C ALA A 40 11.08 -6.76 -22.45
N ARG A 41 11.40 -7.29 -21.25
CA ARG A 41 12.76 -7.69 -20.86
C ARG A 41 13.00 -9.17 -21.17
N GLY A 42 14.18 -9.47 -21.74
CA GLY A 42 14.61 -10.85 -22.01
C GLY A 42 15.15 -11.61 -20.79
N ASP A 43 15.29 -10.96 -19.64
CA ASP A 43 15.80 -11.58 -18.43
C ASP A 43 14.84 -12.64 -17.88
N ALA A 44 15.38 -13.67 -17.24
CA ALA A 44 14.57 -14.61 -16.47
C ALA A 44 13.89 -13.87 -15.30
N VAL A 45 12.60 -14.14 -15.07
CA VAL A 45 11.87 -13.61 -13.91
C VAL A 45 11.87 -14.66 -12.79
N HIS A 46 12.17 -14.25 -11.56
CA HIS A 46 12.02 -15.08 -10.37
C HIS A 46 10.94 -14.49 -9.47
N ILE A 47 9.94 -15.29 -9.12
CA ILE A 47 8.79 -14.93 -8.27
C ILE A 47 8.98 -15.55 -6.88
N TYR A 48 8.54 -14.86 -5.83
CA TYR A 48 8.50 -15.39 -4.46
C TYR A 48 7.19 -15.01 -3.79
N THR A 49 6.55 -15.97 -3.12
CA THR A 49 5.33 -15.76 -2.31
C THR A 49 5.68 -15.99 -0.85
N LEU A 50 5.97 -14.91 -0.11
CA LEU A 50 6.57 -14.96 1.23
C LEU A 50 5.64 -14.31 2.26
N GLY A 51 5.52 -14.88 3.45
CA GLY A 51 4.80 -14.23 4.54
C GLY A 51 4.35 -15.18 5.63
N THR A 52 3.24 -14.85 6.28
CA THR A 52 2.67 -15.59 7.41
C THR A 52 1.44 -16.35 6.96
N SER A 53 1.45 -17.66 7.13
CA SER A 53 0.26 -18.51 6.94
C SER A 53 -0.81 -18.13 7.95
N LEU A 54 -1.99 -17.76 7.48
CA LEU A 54 -3.10 -17.41 8.37
C LEU A 54 -3.81 -18.64 8.96
N THR A 55 -3.50 -19.84 8.44
CA THR A 55 -3.97 -21.11 8.99
C THR A 55 -3.12 -21.59 10.17
N THR A 56 -1.80 -21.37 10.12
CA THR A 56 -0.87 -21.92 11.12
C THR A 56 -0.18 -20.87 11.99
N GLY A 57 -0.19 -19.60 11.59
CA GLY A 57 0.56 -18.52 12.24
C GLY A 57 2.08 -18.55 11.98
N GLN A 58 2.58 -19.49 11.18
CA GLN A 58 4.01 -19.62 10.89
C GLN A 58 4.44 -18.71 9.74
N GLN A 59 5.66 -18.17 9.81
CA GLN A 59 6.31 -17.51 8.66
C GLN A 59 6.93 -18.55 7.72
N GLY A 60 6.86 -18.29 6.42
CA GLY A 60 7.34 -19.21 5.40
C GLY A 60 7.14 -18.65 4.00
N TRP A 61 7.04 -19.58 3.05
CA TRP A 61 6.79 -19.30 1.64
C TRP A 61 5.77 -20.28 1.06
N ALA A 62 5.08 -19.88 0.00
CA ALA A 62 4.22 -20.76 -0.79
C ALA A 62 4.91 -21.12 -2.10
N ASP A 63 4.79 -22.36 -2.56
CA ASP A 63 5.24 -22.76 -3.90
C ASP A 63 4.18 -22.45 -4.99
N ALA A 64 4.47 -22.82 -6.24
CA ALA A 64 3.57 -22.54 -7.37
C ALA A 64 2.17 -23.18 -7.25
N ASN A 65 2.05 -24.28 -6.48
CA ASN A 65 0.78 -24.96 -6.23
C ASN A 65 0.05 -24.37 -5.01
N GLY A 66 0.63 -23.38 -4.34
CA GLY A 66 0.09 -22.75 -3.14
C GLY A 66 0.32 -23.57 -1.87
N THR A 67 1.17 -24.61 -1.93
CA THR A 67 1.57 -25.36 -0.75
C THR A 67 2.50 -24.51 0.09
N PHE A 68 2.17 -24.35 1.37
CA PHE A 68 2.95 -23.56 2.32
C PHE A 68 4.11 -24.38 2.90
N HIS A 69 5.29 -23.76 2.97
CA HIS A 69 6.53 -24.31 3.49
C HIS A 69 7.03 -23.36 4.60
N PRO A 70 7.06 -23.78 5.87
CA PRO A 70 7.58 -22.93 6.94
C PRO A 70 9.09 -22.70 6.77
N TRP A 71 9.56 -21.53 7.18
CA TRP A 71 11.00 -21.28 7.22
C TRP A 71 11.71 -22.19 8.24
N PRO A 72 12.95 -22.63 7.96
CA PRO A 72 13.79 -23.20 9.01
C PRO A 72 14.11 -22.14 10.07
N ALA A 73 14.63 -22.58 11.23
CA ALA A 73 15.06 -21.66 12.27
C ALA A 73 16.16 -20.71 11.74
N GLY A 74 15.98 -19.42 11.99
CA GLY A 74 17.00 -18.39 11.73
C GLY A 74 18.02 -18.26 12.86
N GLY A 75 18.90 -17.27 12.75
CA GLY A 75 19.97 -17.02 13.71
C GLY A 75 20.18 -15.55 14.06
N ASN A 76 21.06 -15.29 15.02
CA ASN A 76 21.61 -13.96 15.28
C ASN A 76 23.15 -14.08 15.32
N PRO A 77 23.88 -13.72 14.24
CA PRO A 77 23.40 -12.97 13.07
C PRO A 77 22.49 -13.79 12.12
N PRO A 78 21.70 -13.13 11.25
CA PRO A 78 20.78 -13.81 10.32
C PRO A 78 21.47 -14.78 9.36
N THR A 79 20.88 -15.96 9.19
CA THR A 79 21.37 -17.04 8.32
C THR A 79 20.65 -17.03 6.96
N PRO A 80 21.26 -17.55 5.87
CA PRO A 80 20.58 -17.62 4.57
C PRO A 80 19.27 -18.42 4.63
N ALA A 81 18.23 -17.93 3.95
CA ALA A 81 17.00 -18.67 3.70
C ALA A 81 17.21 -19.71 2.58
N PRO A 82 16.43 -20.81 2.55
CA PRO A 82 16.41 -21.71 1.39
C PRO A 82 15.84 -20.99 0.16
N ASP A 83 16.18 -21.47 -1.03
CA ASP A 83 15.66 -20.93 -2.28
C ASP A 83 14.16 -21.19 -2.43
N ALA A 84 13.37 -20.14 -2.27
CA ALA A 84 11.91 -20.13 -2.41
C ALA A 84 11.44 -19.59 -3.76
N SER A 85 12.32 -19.50 -4.76
CA SER A 85 11.97 -18.94 -6.07
C SER A 85 11.07 -19.86 -6.89
N ILE A 86 10.09 -19.26 -7.55
CA ILE A 86 9.26 -19.85 -8.58
C ILE A 86 9.68 -19.23 -9.92
N PRO A 87 9.98 -20.01 -10.98
CA PRO A 87 10.25 -19.46 -12.29
C PRO A 87 9.04 -18.64 -12.80
N GLY A 88 9.25 -17.37 -13.15
CA GLY A 88 8.22 -16.48 -13.67
C GLY A 88 7.96 -16.69 -15.17
N PRO A 89 6.99 -15.95 -15.75
CA PRO A 89 6.73 -15.99 -17.18
C PRO A 89 7.84 -15.29 -17.98
N ALA A 90 8.17 -15.84 -19.16
CA ALA A 90 9.01 -15.17 -20.15
C ALA A 90 8.29 -13.92 -20.72
N ALA A 91 9.03 -13.03 -21.39
CA ALA A 91 8.45 -11.84 -22.01
C ALA A 91 7.30 -12.19 -22.96
N GLY A 92 6.18 -11.47 -22.84
CA GLY A 92 4.95 -11.68 -23.60
C GLY A 92 4.15 -12.93 -23.19
N GLN A 93 4.56 -13.63 -22.12
CA GLN A 93 3.88 -14.83 -21.64
C GLN A 93 3.13 -14.57 -20.32
N THR A 94 2.20 -15.46 -20.03
CA THR A 94 1.47 -15.53 -18.76
C THR A 94 1.80 -16.84 -18.04
N LYS A 95 1.91 -16.79 -16.72
CA LYS A 95 1.98 -17.96 -15.85
C LYS A 95 0.97 -17.81 -14.72
N THR A 96 0.28 -18.89 -14.37
CA THR A 96 -0.61 -18.93 -13.21
C THR A 96 0.04 -19.74 -12.09
N ILE A 97 0.00 -19.20 -10.87
CA ILE A 97 0.31 -19.92 -9.63
C ILE A 97 -0.90 -19.87 -8.69
N ARG A 98 -0.83 -20.57 -7.56
CA ARG A 98 -1.85 -20.51 -6.51
C ARG A 98 -1.30 -19.73 -5.30
N ILE A 99 -2.09 -18.81 -4.78
CA ILE A 99 -1.77 -18.10 -3.52
C ILE A 99 -2.71 -18.60 -2.42
N PRO A 100 -2.17 -19.06 -1.27
CA PRO A 100 -2.97 -19.53 -0.15
C PRO A 100 -3.44 -18.39 0.74
N LYS A 101 -4.28 -18.71 1.73
CA LYS A 101 -4.61 -17.82 2.86
C LYS A 101 -3.34 -17.45 3.65
N LEU A 102 -2.77 -16.30 3.29
CA LEU A 102 -1.48 -15.81 3.73
C LEU A 102 -1.51 -14.29 3.71
N SER A 103 -0.78 -13.68 4.65
CA SER A 103 -0.49 -12.24 4.65
C SER A 103 1.00 -12.03 4.44
N GLY A 104 1.38 -11.26 3.43
CA GLY A 104 2.77 -11.12 3.03
C GLY A 104 2.98 -10.43 1.69
N ARG A 105 4.00 -10.87 0.95
CA ARG A 105 4.51 -10.23 -0.25
C ARG A 105 4.69 -11.21 -1.41
N ILE A 106 4.32 -10.75 -2.61
CA ILE A 106 4.69 -11.36 -3.89
C ILE A 106 5.86 -10.56 -4.44
N TYR A 107 7.08 -11.07 -4.30
CA TYR A 107 8.27 -10.47 -4.91
C TYR A 107 8.45 -10.94 -6.34
N PHE A 108 9.03 -10.08 -7.18
CA PHE A 108 9.56 -10.45 -8.48
C PHE A 108 10.90 -9.77 -8.74
N SER A 109 11.82 -10.48 -9.39
CA SER A 109 13.17 -9.99 -9.72
C SER A 109 13.55 -10.39 -11.14
N TYR A 110 14.40 -9.58 -11.79
CA TYR A 110 14.88 -9.81 -13.15
C TYR A 110 16.33 -10.28 -13.16
N GLY A 111 16.60 -11.39 -13.84
CA GLY A 111 17.92 -11.98 -14.06
C GLY A 111 18.44 -12.71 -12.83
N GLN A 112 18.65 -11.98 -11.73
CA GLN A 112 19.22 -12.50 -10.48
C GLN A 112 18.13 -12.87 -9.48
N LYS A 113 18.37 -13.93 -8.69
CA LYS A 113 17.54 -14.30 -7.55
C LYS A 113 17.83 -13.38 -6.36
N LEU A 114 16.84 -13.18 -5.49
CA LEU A 114 16.98 -12.41 -4.27
C LEU A 114 17.66 -13.23 -3.18
N ASP A 115 18.50 -12.59 -2.37
CA ASP A 115 19.10 -13.13 -1.16
C ASP A 115 18.22 -12.74 0.03
N PHE A 116 17.56 -13.73 0.61
CA PHE A 116 16.79 -13.59 1.84
C PHE A 116 17.51 -14.23 3.01
N ARG A 117 17.36 -13.62 4.19
CA ARG A 117 17.96 -14.11 5.44
C ARG A 117 16.91 -14.27 6.54
N LEU A 118 17.20 -15.16 7.48
CA LEU A 118 16.34 -15.52 8.60
C LEU A 118 17.02 -15.13 9.91
N THR A 119 16.38 -14.23 10.64
CA THR A 119 16.72 -13.90 12.03
C THR A 119 15.94 -14.80 12.99
N THR A 120 16.21 -14.72 14.31
CA THR A 120 15.44 -15.44 15.34
C THR A 120 13.93 -15.21 15.22
N GLY A 121 13.50 -14.02 14.80
CA GLY A 121 12.10 -13.63 14.59
C GLY A 121 11.50 -13.97 13.21
N GLY A 122 12.24 -14.66 12.33
CA GLY A 122 11.78 -15.01 10.98
C GLY A 122 12.48 -14.24 9.86
N LEU A 123 11.75 -13.93 8.79
CA LEU A 123 12.31 -13.34 7.57
C LEU A 123 12.79 -11.91 7.79
N VAL A 124 14.04 -11.63 7.39
CA VAL A 124 14.57 -10.27 7.27
C VAL A 124 14.13 -9.70 5.92
N GLN A 125 13.40 -8.58 5.93
CA GLN A 125 13.01 -7.88 4.71
C GLN A 125 14.24 -7.20 4.06
N PRO A 126 14.32 -7.12 2.72
CA PRO A 126 15.38 -6.36 2.05
C PRO A 126 15.41 -4.90 2.49
N ALA A 127 16.62 -4.35 2.68
CA ALA A 127 16.86 -2.99 3.15
C ALA A 127 17.86 -2.28 2.22
N VAL A 128 17.47 -2.10 0.96
CA VAL A 128 18.31 -1.61 -0.15
C VAL A 128 18.76 -0.15 -0.03
N GLN A 129 18.29 0.58 0.97
CA GLN A 129 18.91 1.85 1.36
C GLN A 129 20.35 1.63 1.85
N ASN A 130 20.62 0.47 2.48
CA ASN A 130 21.96 0.07 2.91
C ASN A 130 22.82 -0.32 1.70
N PRO A 131 24.01 0.27 1.53
CA PRO A 131 24.92 -0.09 0.44
C PRO A 131 25.39 -1.54 0.44
N SER A 132 25.38 -2.20 1.60
CA SER A 132 25.80 -3.59 1.78
C SER A 132 24.67 -4.60 1.72
N ASP A 133 23.43 -4.18 1.45
CA ASP A 133 22.32 -5.13 1.28
C ASP A 133 22.59 -6.03 0.07
N PRO A 134 22.45 -7.37 0.19
CA PRO A 134 22.80 -8.28 -0.90
C PRO A 134 21.90 -8.13 -2.13
N ASN A 135 20.74 -7.47 -1.99
CA ASN A 135 19.80 -7.20 -3.08
C ASN A 135 19.96 -5.79 -3.68
N ARG A 136 20.97 -5.02 -3.25
CA ARG A 136 21.20 -3.62 -3.67
C ARG A 136 21.26 -3.46 -5.19
N ASP A 137 21.94 -4.35 -5.90
CA ASP A 137 22.16 -4.24 -7.34
C ASP A 137 21.16 -5.04 -8.20
N ILE A 138 20.17 -5.68 -7.56
CA ILE A 138 19.15 -6.51 -8.22
C ILE A 138 17.95 -5.64 -8.61
N LEU A 139 17.46 -5.75 -9.84
CA LEU A 139 16.20 -5.12 -10.23
C LEU A 139 15.03 -5.99 -9.75
N PHE A 140 14.29 -5.52 -8.75
CA PHE A 140 13.16 -6.23 -8.17
C PHE A 140 12.08 -5.26 -7.67
N ASN A 141 10.90 -5.80 -7.40
CA ASN A 141 9.86 -5.14 -6.63
C ASN A 141 9.00 -6.18 -5.90
N TRP A 142 8.00 -5.73 -5.15
CA TRP A 142 7.00 -6.60 -4.55
C TRP A 142 5.63 -5.94 -4.53
N SER A 143 4.59 -6.77 -4.51
CA SER A 143 3.22 -6.40 -4.13
C SER A 143 2.91 -6.99 -2.75
N GLU A 144 2.15 -6.28 -1.93
CA GLU A 144 1.69 -6.78 -0.63
C GLU A 144 0.27 -7.30 -0.76
N TYR A 145 0.00 -8.44 -0.11
CA TYR A 145 -1.33 -9.03 -0.15
C TYR A 145 -1.72 -9.69 1.17
N THR A 146 -3.03 -9.77 1.38
CA THR A 146 -3.64 -10.63 2.38
C THR A 146 -4.81 -11.35 1.73
N LEU A 147 -4.78 -12.68 1.77
CA LEU A 147 -5.94 -13.52 1.48
C LEU A 147 -6.39 -14.18 2.78
N ASN A 148 -7.63 -13.96 3.17
CA ASN A 148 -8.22 -14.60 4.36
C ASN A 148 -9.69 -14.98 4.07
N ASN A 149 -10.49 -15.23 5.10
CA ASN A 149 -11.90 -15.57 4.93
C ASN A 149 -12.78 -14.38 4.51
N ASP A 150 -12.28 -13.16 4.67
CA ASP A 150 -12.96 -11.91 4.32
C ASP A 150 -12.58 -11.41 2.92
N GLY A 151 -11.77 -12.17 2.18
CA GLY A 151 -11.41 -11.89 0.79
C GLY A 151 -9.94 -11.61 0.56
N LEU A 152 -9.66 -10.90 -0.53
CA LEU A 152 -8.33 -10.49 -0.96
C LEU A 152 -8.15 -8.98 -0.80
N TRP A 153 -7.02 -8.56 -0.24
CA TRP A 153 -6.45 -7.22 -0.38
C TRP A 153 -5.12 -7.37 -1.10
N LEU A 154 -4.90 -6.57 -2.14
CA LEU A 154 -3.70 -6.63 -2.96
C LEU A 154 -3.31 -5.20 -3.38
N ASN A 155 -2.10 -4.76 -3.06
CA ASN A 155 -1.66 -3.39 -3.35
C ASN A 155 -0.51 -3.32 -4.37
N SER A 156 -0.40 -2.14 -4.98
CA SER A 156 0.86 -1.63 -5.49
C SER A 156 1.42 -0.65 -4.47
N THR A 157 2.69 -0.78 -4.10
CA THR A 157 3.32 0.03 -3.05
C THR A 157 4.62 0.69 -3.50
N GLN A 158 4.82 1.92 -3.02
CA GLN A 158 6.00 2.76 -3.23
C GLN A 158 6.48 3.36 -1.90
N VAL A 159 6.00 2.84 -0.76
CA VAL A 159 6.33 3.34 0.59
C VAL A 159 7.83 3.26 0.87
N ASP A 160 8.48 2.22 0.33
CA ASP A 160 9.91 2.00 0.51
C ASP A 160 10.73 2.50 -0.69
N MET A 161 10.27 2.21 -1.91
CA MET A 161 10.97 2.57 -3.14
C MET A 161 10.05 2.61 -4.36
N PHE A 162 10.43 3.41 -5.36
CA PHE A 162 9.91 3.34 -6.72
C PHE A 162 10.93 2.58 -7.59
N SER A 163 10.55 1.42 -8.12
CA SER A 163 11.43 0.55 -8.92
C SER A 163 10.63 -0.16 -10.02
N ALA A 164 11.02 -1.37 -10.43
CA ALA A 164 10.40 -2.12 -11.52
C ALA A 164 8.86 -2.05 -11.43
N PRO A 165 8.17 -1.47 -12.43
CA PRO A 165 6.78 -1.14 -12.34
C PRO A 165 5.91 -2.39 -12.52
N TYR A 166 4.74 -2.38 -11.87
CA TYR A 166 3.79 -3.47 -11.95
C TYR A 166 2.37 -2.96 -11.66
N THR A 167 1.40 -3.67 -12.23
CA THR A 167 -0.02 -3.47 -11.96
C THR A 167 -0.56 -4.69 -11.23
N VAL A 168 -1.39 -4.45 -10.22
CA VAL A 168 -2.14 -5.50 -9.54
C VAL A 168 -3.61 -5.47 -9.93
N GLY A 169 -4.31 -6.60 -9.78
CA GLY A 169 -5.75 -6.62 -9.95
C GLY A 169 -6.43 -7.79 -9.25
N VAL A 170 -7.74 -7.64 -9.07
CA VAL A 170 -8.63 -8.68 -8.57
C VAL A 170 -9.79 -8.83 -9.55
N GLN A 171 -10.04 -10.07 -9.98
CA GLN A 171 -11.23 -10.47 -10.69
C GLN A 171 -12.27 -10.96 -9.67
N ARG A 172 -13.46 -10.39 -9.73
CA ARG A 172 -14.59 -10.75 -8.85
C ARG A 172 -15.34 -11.96 -9.37
N ALA A 173 -16.22 -12.51 -8.55
CA ALA A 173 -17.12 -13.61 -8.92
C ALA A 173 -17.99 -13.31 -10.16
N ASP A 174 -18.33 -12.03 -10.41
CA ASP A 174 -19.10 -11.60 -11.59
C ASP A 174 -18.26 -11.45 -12.87
N GLY A 175 -16.95 -11.68 -12.79
CA GLY A 175 -16.00 -11.56 -13.90
C GLY A 175 -15.42 -10.15 -14.12
N SER A 176 -15.90 -9.13 -13.39
CA SER A 176 -15.34 -7.78 -13.43
C SER A 176 -13.92 -7.76 -12.83
N VAL A 177 -13.06 -6.89 -13.35
CA VAL A 177 -11.69 -6.71 -12.86
C VAL A 177 -11.51 -5.29 -12.35
N THR A 178 -10.91 -5.15 -11.16
CA THR A 178 -10.38 -3.86 -10.68
C THR A 178 -8.88 -3.97 -10.56
N SER A 179 -8.17 -2.90 -10.94
CA SER A 179 -6.71 -2.86 -10.96
C SER A 179 -6.18 -1.56 -10.35
N ALA A 180 -4.94 -1.58 -9.88
CA ALA A 180 -4.23 -0.42 -9.36
C ALA A 180 -2.72 -0.51 -9.65
N GLY A 181 -2.03 0.64 -9.65
CA GLY A 181 -0.57 0.73 -9.81
C GLY A 181 -0.07 0.87 -11.24
N GLN A 182 -0.97 1.01 -12.23
CA GLN A 182 -0.58 1.23 -13.61
C GLN A 182 -0.01 2.64 -13.79
N LEU A 183 1.18 2.75 -14.37
CA LEU A 183 1.77 4.03 -14.76
C LEU A 183 1.17 4.54 -16.08
N LYS A 184 1.17 5.87 -16.25
CA LYS A 184 0.96 6.53 -17.55
C LYS A 184 2.09 6.11 -18.52
N PRO A 185 1.88 6.17 -19.85
CA PRO A 185 2.98 6.04 -20.82
C PRO A 185 4.11 7.03 -20.50
N GLY A 186 5.36 6.56 -20.53
CA GLY A 186 6.54 7.34 -20.11
C GLY A 186 6.63 7.62 -18.59
N GLY A 187 5.74 7.03 -17.79
CA GLY A 187 5.60 7.32 -16.36
C GLY A 187 6.79 6.85 -15.53
N TYR A 188 7.40 5.72 -15.88
CA TYR A 188 8.57 5.17 -15.16
C TYR A 188 9.75 6.13 -15.27
N ARG A 189 10.13 6.53 -16.49
CA ARG A 189 11.20 7.52 -16.70
C ARG A 189 10.81 8.88 -16.14
N GLY A 190 9.55 9.29 -16.31
CA GLY A 190 9.02 10.56 -15.83
C GLY A 190 9.11 10.74 -14.32
N VAL A 191 9.05 9.67 -13.50
CA VAL A 191 9.30 9.76 -12.06
C VAL A 191 10.76 10.12 -11.78
N PHE A 192 11.71 9.39 -12.36
CA PHE A 192 13.13 9.63 -12.12
C PHE A 192 13.59 11.00 -12.60
N ASP A 193 13.12 11.42 -13.77
CA ASP A 193 13.47 12.73 -14.33
C ASP A 193 12.93 13.88 -13.47
N ALA A 194 11.69 13.76 -12.98
CA ALA A 194 11.11 14.74 -12.09
C ALA A 194 11.82 14.80 -10.72
N LEU A 195 12.23 13.65 -10.16
CA LEU A 195 13.00 13.61 -8.91
C LEU A 195 14.39 14.25 -9.07
N ARG A 196 15.08 13.99 -10.19
CA ARG A 196 16.38 14.63 -10.48
C ARG A 196 16.26 16.13 -10.69
N ALA A 197 15.18 16.58 -11.32
CA ALA A 197 14.92 18.00 -11.55
C ALA A 197 14.49 18.75 -10.28
N GLN A 198 13.93 18.04 -9.29
CA GLN A 198 13.50 18.64 -8.04
C GLN A 198 14.72 18.97 -7.13
N PRO A 199 14.96 20.24 -6.78
CA PRO A 199 16.11 20.64 -5.97
C PRO A 199 16.19 19.89 -4.64
N GLY A 200 17.28 19.17 -4.41
CA GLY A 200 17.53 18.39 -3.19
C GLY A 200 17.01 16.95 -3.21
N TRP A 201 16.23 16.52 -4.21
CA TRP A 201 15.60 15.18 -4.24
C TRP A 201 16.29 14.19 -5.18
N GLY A 202 17.19 14.67 -6.05
CA GLY A 202 17.91 13.81 -6.99
C GLY A 202 18.76 12.71 -6.34
N GLY A 203 19.21 12.92 -5.10
CA GLY A 203 19.98 11.94 -4.33
C GLY A 203 19.22 10.68 -3.93
N LEU A 204 17.89 10.66 -4.07
CA LEU A 204 17.07 9.46 -3.84
C LEU A 204 17.27 8.39 -4.93
N VAL A 205 17.72 8.79 -6.12
CA VAL A 205 17.82 7.90 -7.28
C VAL A 205 19.08 7.05 -7.21
N GLN A 206 18.92 5.74 -7.09
CA GLN A 206 19.99 4.76 -7.17
C GLN A 206 20.17 4.33 -8.63
N THR A 207 21.36 4.59 -9.16
CA THR A 207 21.77 4.24 -10.51
C THR A 207 23.02 3.35 -10.42
N ARG A 208 23.03 2.23 -11.14
CA ARG A 208 24.21 1.37 -11.24
C ARG A 208 25.36 2.14 -11.86
N SER A 209 26.58 1.65 -11.65
CA SER A 209 27.80 2.21 -12.26
C SER A 209 27.77 2.21 -13.79
N ASP A 210 26.95 1.36 -14.41
CA ASP A 210 26.74 1.30 -15.86
C ASP A 210 25.71 2.33 -16.39
N GLY A 211 25.15 3.18 -15.52
CA GLY A 211 24.15 4.18 -15.87
C GLY A 211 22.69 3.69 -15.83
N THR A 212 22.45 2.41 -15.56
CA THR A 212 21.07 1.89 -15.43
C THR A 212 20.43 2.37 -14.12
N VAL A 213 19.28 3.02 -14.22
CA VAL A 213 18.48 3.38 -13.04
C VAL A 213 17.83 2.13 -12.46
N LEU A 214 18.03 1.87 -11.16
CA LEU A 214 17.42 0.74 -10.46
C LEU A 214 16.13 1.14 -9.76
N ARG A 215 16.21 2.19 -8.95
CA ARG A 215 15.13 2.63 -8.06
C ARG A 215 15.34 4.03 -7.55
N ALA A 216 14.29 4.63 -7.02
CA ALA A 216 14.36 5.80 -6.16
C ALA A 216 13.90 5.38 -4.76
N LEU A 217 14.69 5.71 -3.73
CA LEU A 217 14.28 5.49 -2.34
C LEU A 217 13.16 6.46 -1.96
N ALA A 218 12.19 5.99 -1.18
CA ALA A 218 11.22 6.87 -0.55
C ALA A 218 11.92 7.84 0.42
N PRO A 219 11.35 9.03 0.69
CA PRO A 219 12.03 10.08 1.43
C PRO A 219 12.35 9.73 2.88
N LEU A 220 11.67 8.76 3.49
CA LEU A 220 12.07 8.19 4.79
C LEU A 220 13.53 7.71 4.74
N TYR A 221 13.85 6.83 3.79
CA TYR A 221 15.21 6.34 3.59
C TYR A 221 16.13 7.39 2.96
N GLY A 222 15.55 8.38 2.28
CA GLY A 222 16.27 9.60 1.89
C GLY A 222 16.88 10.33 3.09
N VAL A 223 16.12 10.47 4.17
CA VAL A 223 16.63 11.05 5.43
C VAL A 223 17.66 10.11 6.08
N GLU A 224 17.42 8.80 6.13
CA GLU A 224 18.35 7.81 6.71
C GLU A 224 19.72 7.79 6.01
N THR A 225 19.72 7.88 4.69
CA THR A 225 20.95 7.88 3.86
C THR A 225 21.62 9.25 3.77
N GLY A 226 21.00 10.30 4.31
CA GLY A 226 21.47 11.68 4.20
C GLY A 226 21.23 12.35 2.84
N ALA A 227 20.47 11.72 1.94
CA ALA A 227 20.04 12.33 0.68
C ALA A 227 19.09 13.52 0.89
N LEU A 228 18.31 13.50 1.98
CA LEU A 228 17.49 14.62 2.45
C LEU A 228 17.92 15.01 3.86
N PRO A 229 18.02 16.32 4.19
CA PRO A 229 18.29 16.74 5.55
C PRO A 229 17.08 16.48 6.46
N ALA A 230 17.32 16.19 7.73
CA ALA A 230 16.25 16.01 8.73
C ALA A 230 15.33 17.24 8.88
N SER A 231 15.84 18.42 8.51
CA SER A 231 15.14 19.71 8.55
C SER A 231 14.34 20.05 7.29
N VAL A 232 14.26 19.15 6.28
CA VAL A 232 13.64 19.47 4.98
C VAL A 232 12.15 19.87 5.09
N MET A 233 11.46 19.45 6.15
CA MET A 233 10.04 19.79 6.42
C MET A 233 9.86 20.91 7.47
N ASP A 234 10.94 21.41 8.09
CA ASP A 234 10.86 22.27 9.28
C ASP A 234 10.07 23.56 9.04
N ASP A 235 10.26 24.20 7.88
CA ASP A 235 9.55 25.44 7.54
C ASP A 235 8.03 25.21 7.52
N TYR A 236 7.56 24.15 6.84
CA TYR A 236 6.15 23.83 6.77
C TYR A 236 5.58 23.44 8.15
N VAL A 237 6.30 22.61 8.90
CA VAL A 237 5.90 22.20 10.27
C VAL A 237 5.78 23.41 11.19
N ASN A 238 6.74 24.33 11.15
CA ASN A 238 6.70 25.55 11.98
C ASN A 238 5.50 26.43 11.64
N ARG A 239 5.18 26.62 10.35
CA ARG A 239 3.99 27.36 9.92
C ARG A 239 2.70 26.71 10.41
N VAL A 240 2.59 25.38 10.35
CA VAL A 240 1.44 24.63 10.88
C VAL A 240 1.28 24.87 12.39
N TRP A 241 2.37 24.75 13.16
CA TRP A 241 2.34 25.00 14.60
C TRP A 241 1.93 26.45 14.93
N GLN A 242 2.45 27.42 14.18
CA GLN A 242 2.13 28.83 14.37
C GLN A 242 0.63 29.11 14.13
N LYS A 243 0.06 28.58 13.03
CA LYS A 243 -1.36 28.73 12.71
C LYS A 243 -2.25 28.19 13.83
N TYR A 244 -1.95 26.99 14.31
CA TYR A 244 -2.78 26.29 15.29
C TYR A 244 -2.51 26.69 16.75
N ALA A 245 -1.63 27.66 17.00
CA ALA A 245 -1.54 28.33 18.31
C ALA A 245 -2.75 29.25 18.55
N THR A 246 -3.29 29.86 17.48
CA THR A 246 -4.42 30.80 17.55
C THR A 246 -5.71 30.24 16.97
N SER A 247 -5.63 29.22 16.13
CA SER A 247 -6.78 28.56 15.48
C SER A 247 -6.90 27.09 15.90
N THR A 248 -8.09 26.50 15.68
CA THR A 248 -8.33 25.08 15.96
C THR A 248 -8.16 24.26 14.69
N LEU A 249 -7.45 23.13 14.79
CA LEU A 249 -7.44 22.05 13.80
C LEU A 249 -8.52 21.03 14.17
N THR A 250 -9.51 20.82 13.32
CA THR A 250 -10.52 19.77 13.55
C THR A 250 -10.10 18.51 12.80
N VAL A 251 -10.05 17.38 13.50
CA VAL A 251 -9.76 16.05 12.93
C VAL A 251 -10.99 15.16 13.10
N THR A 252 -11.50 14.65 11.99
CA THR A 252 -12.61 13.69 11.92
C THR A 252 -12.07 12.39 11.31
N PRO A 253 -11.42 11.52 12.09
CA PRO A 253 -10.55 10.48 11.55
C PRO A 253 -11.29 9.19 11.14
N PHE A 254 -12.62 9.14 11.30
CA PHE A 254 -13.45 7.98 11.02
C PHE A 254 -14.51 8.32 9.97
N GLY A 255 -14.39 7.74 8.78
CA GLY A 255 -15.34 7.97 7.68
C GLY A 255 -16.76 7.48 7.99
N ASP A 256 -16.87 6.40 8.76
CA ASP A 256 -18.14 5.80 9.21
C ASP A 256 -18.74 6.49 10.46
N ARG A 257 -17.98 7.37 11.11
CA ARG A 257 -18.37 8.09 12.33
C ARG A 257 -18.05 9.59 12.22
N PRO A 258 -18.69 10.34 11.29
CA PRO A 258 -18.36 11.74 11.01
C PRO A 258 -18.60 12.70 12.19
N ASP A 259 -19.37 12.27 13.19
CA ASP A 259 -19.60 13.04 14.42
C ASP A 259 -18.49 12.88 15.46
N THR A 260 -17.57 11.91 15.29
CA THR A 260 -16.41 11.73 16.15
C THR A 260 -15.31 12.70 15.73
N LYS A 261 -15.19 13.82 16.46
CA LYS A 261 -14.27 14.91 16.15
C LYS A 261 -13.30 15.15 17.31
N TYR A 262 -12.08 15.55 16.93
CA TYR A 262 -11.03 15.96 17.85
C TYR A 262 -10.53 17.35 17.47
N PHE A 263 -10.16 18.15 18.46
CA PHE A 263 -9.84 19.57 18.29
C PHE A 263 -8.42 19.85 18.76
N GLY A 264 -7.52 20.05 17.80
CA GLY A 264 -6.10 20.32 18.03
C GLY A 264 -5.82 21.81 18.20
N ARG A 265 -5.11 22.17 19.27
CA ARG A 265 -4.57 23.52 19.48
C ARG A 265 -3.18 23.47 20.08
N VAL A 266 -2.29 24.34 19.60
CA VAL A 266 -0.92 24.44 20.10
C VAL A 266 -0.88 25.31 21.35
N SER A 267 -0.23 24.81 22.40
CA SER A 267 0.12 25.54 23.61
C SER A 267 1.58 25.23 23.95
N GLY A 268 2.43 26.26 24.03
CA GLY A 268 3.89 26.07 24.00
C GLY A 268 4.31 25.39 22.69
N ASP A 269 5.08 24.31 22.80
CA ASP A 269 5.56 23.53 21.64
C ASP A 269 4.72 22.27 21.35
N VAL A 270 3.57 22.11 22.04
CA VAL A 270 2.75 20.89 21.99
C VAL A 270 1.38 21.19 21.39
N MET A 271 0.99 20.43 20.37
CA MET A 271 -0.39 20.41 19.87
C MET A 271 -1.20 19.41 20.71
N ASN A 272 -2.15 19.91 21.49
CA ASN A 272 -3.04 19.09 22.32
C ASN A 272 -4.37 18.91 21.59
N PHE A 273 -4.82 17.66 21.46
CA PHE A 273 -6.14 17.33 20.91
C PHE A 273 -7.11 17.04 22.04
N THR A 274 -8.25 17.74 22.03
CA THR A 274 -9.38 17.43 22.89
C THR A 274 -10.48 16.70 22.14
N ASP A 275 -11.28 15.89 22.85
CA ASP A 275 -12.56 15.40 22.33
C ASP A 275 -13.67 16.44 22.53
N SER A 276 -14.91 16.08 22.16
CA SER A 276 -16.09 16.94 22.31
C SER A 276 -16.48 17.24 23.77
N SER A 277 -15.96 16.50 24.75
CA SER A 277 -16.15 16.80 26.17
C SER A 277 -15.18 17.88 26.69
N GLY A 278 -14.16 18.21 25.89
CA GLY A 278 -13.09 19.14 26.26
C GLY A 278 -11.89 18.48 26.96
N ALA A 279 -11.92 17.16 27.16
CA ALA A 279 -10.79 16.42 27.72
C ALA A 279 -9.66 16.30 26.70
N VAL A 280 -8.41 16.54 27.11
CA VAL A 280 -7.23 16.28 26.28
C VAL A 280 -7.03 14.76 26.18
N VAL A 281 -7.04 14.22 24.96
CA VAL A 281 -6.99 12.77 24.72
C VAL A 281 -5.67 12.32 24.09
N THR A 282 -4.94 13.22 23.43
CA THR A 282 -3.59 12.96 22.91
C THR A 282 -2.87 14.27 22.62
N SER A 283 -1.55 14.21 22.49
CA SER A 283 -0.70 15.37 22.21
C SER A 283 0.43 15.03 21.23
N PHE A 284 0.88 16.04 20.48
CA PHE A 284 1.95 15.90 19.49
C PHE A 284 3.00 17.01 19.67
N HIS A 285 4.27 16.61 19.71
CA HIS A 285 5.40 17.52 19.54
C HIS A 285 5.60 17.83 18.05
N LYS A 286 6.34 18.89 17.72
CA LYS A 286 6.73 19.19 16.33
C LYS A 286 7.43 17.98 15.71
N PRO A 287 6.91 17.39 14.62
CA PRO A 287 7.55 16.27 13.96
C PRO A 287 8.75 16.73 13.13
N ASP A 288 9.78 15.89 13.05
CA ASP A 288 10.89 16.03 12.10
C ASP A 288 10.54 15.37 10.75
N ALA A 289 11.42 15.52 9.75
CA ALA A 289 11.19 14.93 8.43
C ALA A 289 11.03 13.40 8.47
N SER A 290 11.76 12.71 9.33
CA SER A 290 11.64 11.25 9.47
C SER A 290 10.26 10.87 10.01
N SER A 291 9.77 11.57 11.04
CA SER A 291 8.43 11.36 11.59
C SER A 291 7.34 11.57 10.53
N VAL A 292 7.48 12.62 9.71
CA VAL A 292 6.54 12.91 8.61
C VAL A 292 6.60 11.87 7.51
N PHE A 293 7.76 11.64 6.88
CA PHE A 293 7.85 10.75 5.72
C PHE A 293 7.62 9.29 6.05
N GLY A 294 7.95 8.85 7.27
CA GLY A 294 7.74 7.48 7.72
C GLY A 294 6.44 7.25 8.48
N CYS A 295 5.64 8.30 8.75
CA CYS A 295 4.46 8.22 9.62
C CYS A 295 4.71 7.47 10.93
N HIS A 296 5.79 7.83 11.62
CA HIS A 296 6.29 7.13 12.80
C HIS A 296 6.97 8.11 13.76
N ARG A 297 7.66 7.60 14.80
CA ARG A 297 8.37 8.39 15.81
C ARG A 297 7.43 9.40 16.48
N LEU A 298 7.53 10.69 16.18
CA LEU A 298 6.69 11.74 16.77
C LEU A 298 5.26 11.75 16.18
N LEU A 299 5.03 11.00 15.11
CA LEU A 299 3.73 10.71 14.49
C LEU A 299 3.40 9.21 14.56
N ASP A 300 3.82 8.50 15.62
CA ASP A 300 3.43 7.11 15.85
C ASP A 300 1.91 6.94 15.83
N ALA A 301 1.44 5.89 15.15
CA ALA A 301 0.03 5.63 14.93
C ALA A 301 -0.38 4.26 15.50
N PRO A 302 -0.46 4.12 16.84
CA PRO A 302 -0.80 2.85 17.48
C PRO A 302 -2.16 2.31 17.02
N ASN A 303 -2.39 1.00 17.21
CA ASN A 303 -3.67 0.38 16.89
C ASN A 303 -4.71 0.61 18.01
N ASP A 304 -5.00 1.88 18.30
CA ASP A 304 -6.03 2.31 19.23
C ASP A 304 -7.18 3.05 18.49
N GLN A 305 -8.15 3.55 19.24
CA GLN A 305 -9.31 4.27 18.72
C GLN A 305 -9.19 5.80 18.84
N VAL A 306 -8.02 6.33 19.20
CA VAL A 306 -7.85 7.78 19.45
C VAL A 306 -6.55 8.30 18.83
N ARG A 307 -5.37 8.01 19.40
CA ARG A 307 -4.09 8.55 18.90
C ARG A 307 -3.80 8.03 17.50
N GLY A 308 -4.01 6.75 17.24
CA GLY A 308 -3.75 6.12 15.94
C GLY A 308 -4.49 6.83 14.80
N PRO A 309 -5.84 6.88 14.82
CA PRO A 309 -6.63 7.54 13.79
C PRO A 309 -6.31 9.04 13.62
N ILE A 310 -6.02 9.78 14.71
CA ILE A 310 -5.59 11.19 14.63
C ILE A 310 -4.21 11.28 13.95
N SER A 311 -3.25 10.44 14.34
CA SER A 311 -1.89 10.43 13.80
C SER A 311 -1.85 10.08 12.31
N ARG A 312 -2.68 9.11 11.87
CA ARG A 312 -2.85 8.78 10.44
C ARG A 312 -3.31 10.00 9.65
N THR A 313 -4.34 10.67 10.15
CA THR A 313 -4.89 11.90 9.54
C THR A 313 -3.84 13.01 9.46
N LEU A 314 -3.11 13.26 10.55
CA LEU A 314 -2.05 14.26 10.58
C LEU A 314 -0.90 13.91 9.63
N CYS A 315 -0.48 12.64 9.57
CA CYS A 315 0.61 12.22 8.70
C CYS A 315 0.28 12.47 7.23
N ALA A 316 -0.94 12.12 6.80
CA ALA A 316 -1.41 12.40 5.45
C ALA A 316 -1.42 13.91 5.16
N GLY A 317 -1.91 14.72 6.10
CA GLY A 317 -1.93 16.18 5.96
C GLY A 317 -0.53 16.83 5.90
N PHE A 318 0.47 16.28 6.60
CA PHE A 318 1.86 16.74 6.47
C PHE A 318 2.48 16.33 5.14
N ASN A 319 2.35 15.07 4.74
CA ASN A 319 2.92 14.58 3.47
C ASN A 319 2.31 15.31 2.27
N ARG A 320 1.00 15.57 2.30
CA ARG A 320 0.26 16.27 1.24
C ARG A 320 0.29 17.79 1.39
N SER A 321 0.93 18.32 2.42
CA SER A 321 1.03 19.75 2.71
C SER A 321 -0.33 20.49 2.73
N THR A 322 -1.36 19.91 3.38
CA THR A 322 -2.73 20.47 3.42
C THR A 322 -3.13 21.09 4.76
N LEU A 323 -2.43 20.79 5.85
CA LEU A 323 -2.73 21.36 7.19
C LEU A 323 -2.73 22.90 7.21
N LEU A 324 -2.00 23.59 6.33
CA LEU A 324 -2.08 25.05 6.24
C LEU A 324 -3.31 25.55 5.48
N SER A 325 -3.75 24.86 4.43
CA SER A 325 -4.85 25.28 3.57
C SER A 325 -6.22 24.80 4.07
N ASN A 326 -6.27 23.67 4.78
CA ASN A 326 -7.51 23.08 5.28
C ASN A 326 -7.42 22.76 6.78
N ALA A 327 -8.27 23.43 7.57
CA ALA A 327 -8.36 23.23 9.02
C ALA A 327 -9.34 22.12 9.46
N ASN A 328 -10.03 21.46 8.53
CA ASN A 328 -10.91 20.33 8.79
C ASN A 328 -10.35 19.10 8.08
N GLN A 329 -9.64 18.27 8.83
CA GLN A 329 -8.92 17.11 8.31
C GLN A 329 -9.69 15.80 8.59
N PRO A 330 -9.54 14.77 7.75
CA PRO A 330 -8.77 14.76 6.49
C PRO A 330 -9.44 15.59 5.38
N ASP A 331 -8.68 15.89 4.33
CA ASP A 331 -9.20 16.56 3.13
C ASP A 331 -10.28 15.73 2.41
N ALA A 332 -11.28 16.40 1.84
CA ALA A 332 -12.38 15.75 1.12
C ALA A 332 -12.07 15.42 -0.35
N SER A 333 -11.02 16.05 -0.93
CA SER A 333 -10.55 15.78 -2.29
C SER A 333 -9.03 16.01 -2.38
N ALA A 334 -8.43 15.56 -3.50
CA ALA A 334 -7.00 15.69 -3.76
C ALA A 334 -6.57 17.04 -4.36
N ASP A 335 -7.49 17.96 -4.67
CA ASP A 335 -7.19 19.18 -5.45
C ASP A 335 -6.13 20.07 -4.80
N GLY A 336 -6.12 20.09 -3.47
CA GLY A 336 -5.20 20.84 -2.62
C GLY A 336 -3.89 20.13 -2.28
N PHE A 337 -3.70 18.87 -2.70
CA PHE A 337 -2.51 18.10 -2.35
C PHE A 337 -1.26 18.65 -3.02
N TYR A 338 -0.16 18.64 -2.26
CA TYR A 338 1.19 18.93 -2.72
C TYR A 338 1.36 20.32 -3.36
N ARG A 339 0.62 21.32 -2.87
CA ARG A 339 0.64 22.70 -3.39
C ARG A 339 1.66 23.60 -2.68
N ASP A 340 2.08 23.28 -1.47
CA ASP A 340 3.15 24.02 -0.80
C ASP A 340 4.50 23.69 -1.47
N SER A 341 5.40 24.67 -1.50
CA SER A 341 6.76 24.48 -2.01
C SER A 341 7.58 23.50 -1.17
N VAL A 342 7.22 23.30 0.10
CA VAL A 342 7.80 22.29 1.00
C VAL A 342 6.76 21.19 1.19
N THR A 343 6.93 20.08 0.48
CA THR A 343 5.98 18.96 0.47
C THR A 343 6.70 17.63 0.23
N ASN A 344 5.99 16.50 0.32
CA ASN A 344 6.53 15.21 -0.11
C ASN A 344 6.56 15.15 -1.65
N HIS A 345 7.63 15.66 -2.27
CA HIS A 345 7.75 15.68 -3.73
C HIS A 345 7.87 14.29 -4.34
N TYR A 346 8.36 13.30 -3.60
CA TYR A 346 8.35 11.90 -4.04
C TYR A 346 6.91 11.42 -4.25
N ALA A 347 6.05 11.53 -3.24
CA ALA A 347 4.66 11.14 -3.34
C ALA A 347 3.91 11.92 -4.44
N ARG A 348 4.09 13.25 -4.48
CA ARG A 348 3.52 14.13 -5.52
C ARG A 348 3.83 13.61 -6.93
N VAL A 349 5.10 13.30 -7.19
CA VAL A 349 5.55 12.83 -8.51
C VAL A 349 5.00 11.44 -8.81
N VAL A 350 5.03 10.50 -7.86
CA VAL A 350 4.50 9.15 -8.07
C VAL A 350 3.01 9.20 -8.42
N HIS A 351 2.17 9.92 -7.66
CA HIS A 351 0.76 10.10 -7.99
C HIS A 351 0.56 10.71 -9.38
N ASP A 352 1.32 11.75 -9.73
CA ASP A 352 1.22 12.40 -11.06
C ASP A 352 1.53 11.43 -12.22
N ARG A 353 2.32 10.38 -11.97
CA ARG A 353 2.67 9.38 -13.00
C ARG A 353 1.78 8.13 -12.99
N MET A 354 0.90 7.96 -12.01
CA MET A 354 -0.09 6.88 -11.99
C MET A 354 -1.30 7.19 -12.87
N ALA A 355 -1.79 6.20 -13.62
CA ALA A 355 -2.85 6.37 -14.61
C ALA A 355 -4.19 6.76 -13.97
N ASP A 356 -4.51 6.22 -12.79
CA ASP A 356 -5.69 6.54 -11.99
C ASP A 356 -5.42 7.62 -10.92
N GLY A 357 -4.20 8.14 -10.86
CA GLY A 357 -3.76 9.10 -9.85
C GLY A 357 -3.62 8.53 -8.43
N LYS A 358 -3.75 7.22 -8.23
CA LYS A 358 -3.62 6.55 -6.92
C LYS A 358 -2.24 5.92 -6.77
N ALA A 359 -1.66 6.04 -5.59
CA ALA A 359 -0.35 5.50 -5.25
C ALA A 359 -0.28 5.21 -3.75
N TYR A 360 0.58 4.29 -3.35
CA TYR A 360 0.90 4.09 -1.94
C TYR A 360 2.33 4.61 -1.70
N ALA A 361 2.50 5.93 -1.72
CA ALA A 361 3.82 6.57 -1.73
C ALA A 361 4.32 7.00 -0.35
N PHE A 362 3.47 6.90 0.68
CA PHE A 362 3.80 6.97 2.10
C PHE A 362 2.79 6.11 2.89
N ALA A 363 3.10 5.81 4.16
CA ALA A 363 2.41 4.75 4.91
C ALA A 363 0.90 4.95 5.14
N PHE A 364 0.38 6.19 5.03
CA PHE A 364 -1.04 6.50 5.24
C PHE A 364 -1.69 7.20 4.04
N ASP A 365 -1.31 6.79 2.82
CA ASP A 365 -1.94 7.30 1.59
C ASP A 365 -3.41 6.86 1.45
N ASP A 366 -3.82 5.86 2.22
CA ASP A 366 -5.19 5.35 2.35
C ASP A 366 -6.16 6.35 2.98
N VAL A 367 -5.65 7.35 3.71
CA VAL A 367 -6.47 8.47 4.19
C VAL A 367 -7.09 9.19 2.98
N GLY A 368 -8.42 9.17 2.86
CA GLY A 368 -9.13 9.74 1.71
C GLY A 368 -9.21 8.80 0.49
N HIS A 369 -8.81 7.54 0.62
CA HIS A 369 -8.85 6.51 -0.43
C HIS A 369 -8.00 6.85 -1.67
N HIS A 370 -6.79 7.37 -1.48
CA HIS A 370 -5.87 7.72 -2.58
C HIS A 370 -4.76 6.68 -2.81
N GLU A 371 -4.81 5.57 -2.08
CA GLU A 371 -3.91 4.44 -2.17
C GLU A 371 -4.18 3.53 -3.38
N SER A 372 -3.12 2.90 -3.88
CA SER A 372 -3.19 1.91 -4.94
C SER A 372 -3.45 0.50 -4.40
N LEU A 373 -4.63 0.28 -3.83
CA LEU A 373 -5.10 -1.00 -3.31
C LEU A 373 -6.38 -1.46 -4.02
N VAL A 374 -6.48 -2.76 -4.29
CA VAL A 374 -7.71 -3.40 -4.73
C VAL A 374 -8.18 -4.42 -3.70
N HIS A 375 -9.49 -4.54 -3.57
CA HIS A 375 -10.13 -5.49 -2.66
C HIS A 375 -11.36 -6.13 -3.30
N ASP A 376 -11.59 -7.40 -2.95
CA ASP A 376 -12.85 -8.09 -3.15
C ASP A 376 -13.09 -9.13 -2.06
N GLY A 377 -14.32 -9.21 -1.56
CA GLY A 377 -14.74 -10.16 -0.52
C GLY A 377 -14.89 -11.60 -1.00
N ASN A 378 -15.08 -11.80 -2.32
CA ASN A 378 -15.24 -13.11 -2.94
C ASN A 378 -14.37 -13.23 -4.22
N PRO A 379 -13.03 -13.19 -4.06
CA PRO A 379 -12.11 -13.06 -5.18
C PRO A 379 -12.04 -14.35 -6.00
N ALA A 380 -12.25 -14.24 -7.31
CA ALA A 380 -12.12 -15.36 -8.24
C ALA A 380 -10.66 -15.59 -8.68
N GLU A 381 -9.93 -14.50 -8.96
CA GLU A 381 -8.54 -14.53 -9.42
C GLU A 381 -7.82 -13.23 -9.02
N ALA A 382 -6.57 -13.34 -8.58
CA ALA A 382 -5.63 -12.23 -8.43
C ALA A 382 -4.78 -12.07 -9.69
N ARG A 383 -4.32 -10.85 -9.98
CA ARG A 383 -3.52 -10.52 -11.17
C ARG A 383 -2.29 -9.71 -10.78
N LEU A 384 -1.17 -10.04 -11.41
CA LEU A 384 0.08 -9.28 -11.34
C LEU A 384 0.64 -9.12 -12.76
N THR A 385 0.73 -7.90 -13.25
CA THR A 385 1.32 -7.60 -14.55
C THR A 385 2.63 -6.87 -14.34
N LEU A 386 3.73 -7.46 -14.81
CA LEU A 386 5.05 -6.85 -14.82
C LEU A 386 5.13 -5.88 -16.01
N ALA A 387 5.32 -4.59 -15.75
CA ALA A 387 5.15 -3.55 -16.76
C ALA A 387 6.49 -3.13 -17.41
N PRO A 388 6.46 -2.51 -18.60
CA PRO A 388 7.64 -1.93 -19.24
C PRO A 388 8.33 -0.88 -18.38
N LEU A 389 9.64 -0.70 -18.58
CA LEU A 389 10.42 0.40 -18.00
C LEU A 389 10.27 1.69 -18.84
N ASP A 390 9.03 2.10 -19.10
CA ASP A 390 8.70 3.25 -19.97
C ASP A 390 8.39 4.53 -19.20
#